data_AF-A0A2H0JUF5-F1
#
_entry.id   AF-A0A2H0JUF5-F1
#
_cell.length_a   1.000
_cell.length_b   1.000
_cell.length_c   1.000
_cell.angle_alpha   90.00
_cell.angle_beta   90.00
_cell.angle_gamma   90.00
#
_symmetry.space_group_name_H-M   'P 1'
#
loop_
_entity.id
_entity.type
_entity.pdbx_description
1 polymer ?
#
loop_
_entity_poly.entity_id
_entity_poly.type
_entity_poly.pdbx_seq_one_letter_code
_entity_poly.pdbx_strand_id
1 'polypeptide(L)'
;MKAVFSISALFFVVGMAFAQETPVLPDLAPRQVEITGELAISFPSLRRQPLIGFNPPPAVPGIPDSRRPYTGQYKQSGADLPASPLSPPDPPAVSAFASRTAQSGRITLQAGRYLDRFVDADVELYVDDAQSITTSVTYFGTDGHDATPTGGSTERDLFSSDVRWRRTAGPGIMDIRAGLTRNSWNLVGATPVPGSFSLPSPERTASAVRFSAGWGSRIGTRLPFDATLSWMSSEVETDIFDPTVRDDPSTDRHE
;
A
#
# COMPACT_ATOMS: atom_id res chain seq x y z
N MET A 1 -18.88 -15.10 25.90
CA MET A 1 -18.20 -15.77 24.77
C MET A 1 -16.89 -15.05 24.51
N LYS A 2 -15.75 -15.70 24.76
CA LYS A 2 -14.41 -15.14 24.51
C LYS A 2 -13.86 -15.82 23.26
N ALA A 3 -13.65 -15.06 22.18
CA ALA A 3 -12.98 -15.55 20.98
C ALA A 3 -11.48 -15.29 21.13
N VAL A 4 -10.71 -16.37 21.25
CA VAL A 4 -9.25 -16.37 21.20
C VAL A 4 -8.85 -16.45 19.73
N PHE A 5 -8.20 -15.42 19.21
CA PHE A 5 -7.58 -15.46 17.88
C PHE A 5 -6.23 -16.14 18.00
N SER A 6 -6.11 -17.33 17.41
CA SER A 6 -4.86 -18.07 17.25
C SER A 6 -4.31 -17.76 15.85
N ILE A 7 -3.10 -17.19 15.79
CA ILE A 7 -2.37 -16.94 14.54
C ILE A 7 -1.37 -18.09 14.39
N SER A 8 -1.63 -18.99 13.45
CA SER A 8 -0.73 -20.09 13.09
C SER A 8 0.18 -19.65 11.95
N ALA A 9 1.49 -19.67 12.19
CA ALA A 9 2.53 -19.48 11.19
C ALA A 9 2.80 -20.79 10.43
N LEU A 10 2.94 -20.71 9.11
CA LEU A 10 3.25 -21.83 8.22
C LEU A 10 4.67 -21.65 7.68
N PHE A 11 5.60 -22.54 8.05
CA PHE A 11 6.94 -22.62 7.48
C PHE A 11 7.00 -23.70 6.40
N PHE A 12 7.55 -23.37 5.24
CA PHE A 12 7.93 -24.33 4.20
C PHE A 12 9.45 -24.41 4.12
N VAL A 13 9.99 -25.62 4.25
CA VAL A 13 11.41 -25.94 4.05
C VAL A 13 11.59 -26.42 2.61
N VAL A 14 12.47 -25.78 1.85
CA VAL A 14 12.95 -26.28 0.55
C VAL A 14 14.47 -26.37 0.62
N GLY A 15 14.98 -27.59 0.51
CA GLY A 15 16.41 -27.85 0.35
C GLY A 15 16.82 -27.73 -1.12
N MET A 16 18.00 -27.19 -1.37
CA MET A 16 18.70 -27.36 -2.65
C MET A 16 20.21 -27.47 -2.44
N ALA A 17 20.79 -28.47 -3.11
CA ALA A 17 22.21 -28.66 -3.30
C ALA A 17 22.64 -28.01 -4.62
N PHE A 18 23.81 -27.37 -4.65
CA PHE A 18 24.46 -26.98 -5.91
C PHE A 18 25.96 -27.28 -5.90
N ALA A 19 26.40 -27.83 -7.03
CA ALA A 19 27.76 -28.23 -7.35
C ALA A 19 28.63 -27.01 -7.72
N GLN A 20 29.93 -27.14 -7.45
CA GLN A 20 30.93 -26.09 -7.53
C GLN A 20 31.71 -26.18 -8.85
N GLU A 21 31.63 -25.15 -9.70
CA GLU A 21 32.56 -24.94 -10.83
C GLU A 21 33.36 -23.64 -10.60
N THR A 22 34.69 -23.76 -10.60
CA THR A 22 35.65 -22.66 -10.38
C THR A 22 35.78 -21.74 -11.61
N PRO A 23 35.61 -20.41 -11.51
CA PRO A 23 35.88 -19.51 -12.62
C PRO A 23 37.33 -19.00 -12.60
N VAL A 24 37.99 -19.07 -13.76
CA VAL A 24 39.27 -18.40 -14.05
C VAL A 24 38.98 -16.90 -14.29
N LEU A 25 39.64 -16.01 -13.56
CA LEU A 25 39.44 -14.55 -13.65
C LEU A 25 40.08 -13.95 -14.92
N PRO A 26 39.39 -13.03 -15.63
CA PRO A 26 40.01 -12.16 -16.64
C PRO A 26 40.56 -10.85 -16.04
N ASP A 27 41.59 -10.32 -16.69
CA ASP A 27 42.39 -9.14 -16.32
C ASP A 27 41.60 -7.82 -16.35
N LEU A 28 41.64 -7.06 -15.25
CA LEU A 28 40.91 -5.81 -14.99
C LEU A 28 41.85 -4.61 -14.99
N ALA A 29 42.43 -4.27 -16.14
CA ALA A 29 43.03 -2.94 -16.31
C ALA A 29 41.92 -1.90 -16.59
N PRO A 30 41.84 -0.78 -15.83
CA PRO A 30 40.77 0.19 -15.96
C PRO A 30 40.90 0.96 -17.29
N ARG A 31 39.91 0.79 -18.18
CA ARG A 31 39.74 1.67 -19.34
C ARG A 31 38.76 2.77 -18.95
N GLN A 32 39.20 4.03 -19.01
CA GLN A 32 38.30 5.18 -18.88
C GLN A 32 37.28 5.14 -20.02
N VAL A 33 36.00 5.06 -19.67
CA VAL A 33 34.89 5.17 -20.63
C VAL A 33 34.18 6.48 -20.33
N GLU A 34 34.33 7.44 -21.24
CA GLU A 34 33.59 8.71 -21.22
C GLU A 34 32.29 8.52 -22.00
N ILE A 35 31.15 8.63 -21.34
CA ILE A 35 29.82 8.45 -21.95
C ILE A 35 29.30 9.82 -22.40
N THR A 36 29.55 10.18 -23.66
CA THR A 36 28.94 11.34 -24.33
C THR A 36 27.77 10.86 -25.21
N GLY A 37 26.60 10.69 -24.61
CA GLY A 37 25.38 10.32 -25.33
C GLY A 37 24.25 11.33 -25.10
N GLU A 38 23.80 12.00 -26.15
CA GLU A 38 22.54 12.77 -26.12
C GLU A 38 21.36 11.79 -26.06
N LEU A 39 20.58 11.87 -24.98
CA LEU A 39 19.39 11.04 -24.77
C LEU A 39 18.24 11.53 -25.65
N ALA A 40 18.05 10.91 -26.81
CA ALA A 40 16.86 11.14 -27.64
C ALA A 40 15.66 10.34 -27.09
N ILE A 41 14.82 10.99 -26.28
CA ILE A 41 13.57 10.40 -25.79
C ILE A 41 12.52 10.46 -26.90
N SER A 42 12.25 9.34 -27.57
CA SER A 42 11.13 9.22 -28.51
C SER A 42 9.89 8.68 -27.78
N PHE A 43 8.86 9.51 -27.61
CA PHE A 43 7.57 9.04 -27.11
C PHE A 43 6.80 8.32 -28.23
N PRO A 44 6.17 7.17 -27.96
CA PRO A 44 5.27 6.55 -28.92
C PRO A 44 4.09 7.48 -29.19
N SER A 45 3.84 7.83 -30.45
CA SER A 45 2.74 8.71 -30.82
C SER A 45 1.40 8.04 -30.47
N LEU A 46 0.75 8.50 -29.40
CA LEU A 46 -0.64 8.12 -29.12
C LEU A 46 -1.54 8.70 -30.22
N ARG A 47 -1.87 7.89 -31.23
CA ARG A 47 -2.91 8.24 -32.19
C ARG A 47 -4.25 8.03 -31.51
N ARG A 48 -5.00 9.12 -31.31
CA ARG A 48 -6.40 9.04 -30.86
C ARG A 48 -7.20 8.20 -31.85
N GLN A 49 -8.08 7.35 -31.34
CA GLN A 49 -9.07 6.69 -32.17
C GLN A 49 -9.91 7.77 -32.87
N PRO A 50 -10.06 7.73 -34.21
CA PRO A 50 -10.85 8.73 -34.90
C PRO A 50 -12.30 8.65 -34.40
N LEU A 51 -12.87 9.79 -33.98
CA LEU A 51 -14.26 9.91 -33.52
C LEU A 51 -15.28 9.82 -34.67
N ILE A 52 -14.95 9.08 -35.72
CA ILE A 52 -15.81 8.92 -36.91
C ILE A 52 -16.86 7.85 -36.56
N GLY A 53 -18.14 8.24 -36.59
CA GLY A 53 -19.28 7.34 -36.35
C GLY A 53 -20.06 7.60 -35.05
N PHE A 54 -19.59 8.48 -34.17
CA PHE A 54 -20.29 8.82 -32.91
C PHE A 54 -21.37 9.90 -33.06
N ASN A 55 -21.57 10.45 -34.26
CA ASN A 55 -22.64 11.40 -34.55
C ASN A 55 -23.34 11.00 -35.86
N PRO A 56 -24.13 9.91 -35.88
CA PRO A 56 -24.97 9.63 -37.02
C PRO A 56 -25.86 10.86 -37.26
N PRO A 57 -25.96 11.37 -38.51
CA PRO A 57 -26.86 12.48 -38.79
C PRO A 57 -28.26 12.09 -38.33
N PRO A 58 -29.01 13.02 -37.71
CA PRO A 58 -30.34 12.72 -37.19
C PRO A 58 -31.18 12.15 -38.33
N ALA A 59 -31.76 10.97 -38.10
CA ALA A 59 -32.65 10.33 -39.06
C ALA A 59 -33.87 11.23 -39.22
N VAL A 60 -33.95 11.97 -40.34
CA VAL A 60 -35.13 12.77 -40.68
C VAL A 60 -36.16 11.81 -41.28
N PRO A 61 -37.29 11.55 -40.61
CA PRO A 61 -38.33 10.72 -41.19
C PRO A 61 -38.85 11.38 -42.47
N GLY A 62 -38.82 10.65 -43.59
CA GLY A 62 -39.35 11.16 -44.86
C GLY A 62 -40.86 11.40 -44.73
N ILE A 63 -41.26 12.67 -44.78
CA ILE A 63 -42.69 13.02 -44.86
C ILE A 63 -43.05 13.05 -46.35
N PRO A 64 -44.06 12.28 -46.81
CA PRO A 64 -44.46 12.32 -48.21
C PRO A 64 -44.91 13.73 -48.63
N ASP A 65 -44.48 14.19 -49.80
CA ASP A 65 -44.84 15.51 -50.35
C ASP A 65 -46.36 15.68 -50.60
N SER A 66 -47.11 14.58 -50.64
CA SER A 66 -48.56 14.58 -50.75
C SER A 66 -49.29 14.79 -49.42
N ARG A 67 -48.57 14.86 -48.28
CA ARG A 67 -49.18 14.99 -46.96
C ARG A 67 -49.71 16.41 -46.77
N ARG A 68 -51.03 16.55 -46.79
CA ARG A 68 -51.70 17.80 -46.41
C ARG A 68 -51.75 17.92 -44.87
N PRO A 69 -51.60 19.13 -44.30
CA PRO A 69 -51.84 19.35 -42.89
C PRO A 69 -53.23 18.84 -42.49
N TYR A 70 -53.34 18.17 -41.34
CA TYR A 70 -54.65 17.81 -40.81
C TYR A 70 -55.37 19.09 -40.39
N THR A 71 -56.39 19.48 -41.16
CA THR A 71 -57.23 20.66 -40.88
C THR A 71 -58.55 20.29 -40.21
N GLY A 72 -58.75 19.01 -39.87
CA GLY A 72 -59.93 18.57 -39.14
C GLY A 72 -59.90 19.05 -37.69
N GLN A 73 -61.06 19.15 -37.06
CA GLN A 73 -61.10 19.29 -35.61
C GLN A 73 -60.52 18.02 -34.98
N TYR A 74 -59.63 18.19 -33.99
CA TYR A 74 -59.18 17.08 -33.17
C TYR A 74 -60.41 16.45 -32.50
N LYS A 75 -60.64 15.17 -32.74
CA LYS A 75 -61.84 14.47 -32.26
C LYS A 75 -61.85 14.26 -30.74
N GLN A 76 -60.74 14.53 -30.07
CA GLN A 76 -60.56 14.29 -28.65
C GLN A 76 -60.03 15.56 -27.99
N SER A 77 -60.81 16.12 -27.08
CA SER A 77 -60.37 17.21 -26.21
C SER A 77 -59.24 16.67 -25.32
N GLY A 78 -58.15 17.42 -25.15
CA GLY A 78 -57.05 17.03 -24.26
C GLY A 78 -57.50 16.81 -22.81
N ALA A 79 -58.67 17.34 -22.44
CA ALA A 79 -59.32 17.14 -21.14
C ALA A 79 -59.99 15.76 -20.97
N ASP A 80 -60.25 15.04 -22.07
CA ASP A 80 -60.91 13.71 -22.07
C ASP A 80 -59.91 12.55 -22.18
N LEU A 81 -58.62 12.81 -21.99
CA LEU A 81 -57.63 11.76 -21.91
C LEU A 81 -57.70 11.10 -20.53
N PRO A 82 -57.85 9.77 -20.43
CA PRO A 82 -57.83 9.09 -19.15
C PRO A 82 -56.48 9.33 -18.47
N ALA A 83 -56.50 9.56 -17.15
CA ALA A 83 -55.29 9.68 -16.36
C ALA A 83 -54.41 8.43 -16.59
N SER A 84 -53.12 8.66 -16.87
CA SER A 84 -52.17 7.58 -17.11
C SER A 84 -52.19 6.60 -15.92
N PRO A 85 -52.43 5.29 -16.14
CA PRO A 85 -52.42 4.30 -15.07
C PRO A 85 -51.00 4.01 -14.55
N LEU A 86 -49.99 4.63 -15.14
CA LEU A 86 -48.59 4.43 -14.82
C LEU A 86 -48.22 5.30 -13.61
N SER A 87 -48.41 4.75 -12.42
CA SER A 87 -47.75 5.26 -11.22
C SER A 87 -46.25 4.93 -11.30
N PRO A 88 -45.36 5.86 -10.95
CA PRO A 88 -43.95 5.55 -10.77
C PRO A 88 -43.80 4.40 -9.77
N PRO A 89 -42.93 3.41 -10.03
CA PRO A 89 -42.66 2.35 -9.07
C PRO A 89 -42.05 2.95 -7.80
N ASP A 90 -42.39 2.36 -6.65
CA ASP A 90 -41.79 2.79 -5.38
C ASP A 90 -40.27 2.61 -5.43
N PRO A 91 -39.49 3.62 -5.02
CA PRO A 91 -38.04 3.51 -5.00
C PRO A 91 -37.62 2.38 -4.04
N PRO A 92 -36.58 1.63 -4.37
CA PRO A 92 -36.08 0.57 -3.50
C PRO A 92 -35.70 1.15 -2.13
N ALA A 93 -35.98 0.40 -1.07
CA ALA A 93 -35.67 0.82 0.30
C ALA A 93 -34.16 1.08 0.45
N VAL A 94 -33.78 2.35 0.59
CA VAL A 94 -32.38 2.80 0.71
C VAL A 94 -31.75 2.47 2.09
N SER A 95 -32.48 1.74 2.94
CA SER A 95 -32.11 1.47 4.33
C SER A 95 -30.92 0.54 4.51
N ALA A 96 -30.46 -0.16 3.46
CA ALA A 96 -29.28 -1.03 3.55
C ALA A 96 -27.93 -0.29 3.54
N PHE A 97 -27.90 0.96 3.05
CA PHE A 97 -26.66 1.76 2.95
C PHE A 97 -26.57 2.86 4.00
N ALA A 98 -27.70 3.37 4.52
CA ALA A 98 -27.72 4.46 5.49
C ALA A 98 -27.17 4.08 6.89
N SER A 99 -27.10 2.77 7.21
CA SER A 99 -26.64 2.30 8.52
C SER A 99 -25.21 1.77 8.54
N ARG A 100 -24.53 1.70 7.40
CA ARG A 100 -23.12 1.27 7.35
C ARG A 100 -22.26 2.52 7.34
N THR A 101 -21.58 2.80 8.44
CA THR A 101 -20.53 3.81 8.44
C THR A 101 -19.55 3.50 7.30
N ALA A 102 -19.25 4.50 6.47
CA ALA A 102 -18.42 4.30 5.30
C ALA A 102 -17.06 3.70 5.72
N GLN A 103 -16.57 2.73 4.98
CA GLN A 103 -15.24 2.16 5.17
C GLN A 103 -14.55 2.22 3.82
N SER A 104 -13.32 2.70 3.80
CA SER A 104 -12.52 2.75 2.59
C SER A 104 -11.14 2.19 2.88
N GLY A 105 -10.52 1.60 1.87
CA GLY A 105 -9.17 1.07 2.04
C GLY A 105 -8.62 0.49 0.76
N ARG A 106 -7.31 0.30 0.76
CA ARG A 106 -6.53 -0.27 -0.32
C ARG A 106 -5.53 -1.24 0.30
N ILE A 107 -5.42 -2.41 -0.29
CA ILE A 107 -4.39 -3.39 0.07
C ILE A 107 -3.71 -3.80 -1.22
N THR A 108 -2.39 -3.64 -1.25
CA THR A 108 -1.51 -4.05 -2.33
C THR A 108 -0.58 -5.12 -1.79
N LEU A 109 -0.54 -6.26 -2.47
CA LEU A 109 0.35 -7.37 -2.17
C LEU A 109 1.16 -7.65 -3.43
N GLN A 110 2.48 -7.76 -3.29
CA GLN A 110 3.36 -8.11 -4.38
C GLN A 110 4.39 -9.13 -3.90
N ALA A 111 4.60 -10.14 -4.73
CA ALA A 111 5.67 -11.12 -4.62
C ALA A 111 6.42 -11.14 -5.96
N GLY A 112 7.71 -10.84 -5.93
CA GLY A 112 8.56 -10.64 -7.10
C GLY A 112 9.52 -11.79 -7.36
N ARG A 113 10.41 -11.57 -8.33
CA ARG A 113 11.58 -12.43 -8.56
C ARG A 113 12.48 -12.36 -7.31
N TYR A 114 13.19 -13.45 -7.00
CA TYR A 114 14.09 -13.50 -5.84
C TYR A 114 13.38 -13.16 -4.51
N LEU A 115 12.13 -13.58 -4.37
CA LEU A 115 11.34 -13.44 -3.14
C LEU A 115 11.26 -12.00 -2.61
N ASP A 116 11.29 -10.99 -3.49
CA ASP A 116 10.87 -9.65 -3.11
C ASP A 116 9.42 -9.70 -2.65
N ARG A 117 9.17 -9.25 -1.43
CA ARG A 117 7.86 -9.26 -0.79
C ARG A 117 7.49 -7.83 -0.47
N PHE A 118 6.31 -7.42 -0.89
CA PHE A 118 5.80 -6.09 -0.60
C PHE A 118 4.34 -6.16 -0.18
N VAL A 119 4.03 -5.46 0.91
CA VAL A 119 2.67 -5.25 1.40
C VAL A 119 2.50 -3.77 1.67
N ASP A 120 1.42 -3.20 1.15
CA ASP A 120 1.02 -1.82 1.40
C ASP A 120 -0.48 -1.78 1.63
N ALA A 121 -0.89 -1.40 2.84
CA ALA A 121 -2.27 -1.43 3.27
C ALA A 121 -2.65 -0.12 3.93
N ASP A 122 -3.67 0.54 3.39
CA ASP A 122 -4.28 1.75 3.95
C ASP A 122 -5.75 1.43 4.22
N VAL A 123 -6.21 1.64 5.45
CA VAL A 123 -7.61 1.41 5.82
C VAL A 123 -8.11 2.60 6.64
N GLU A 124 -9.27 3.11 6.27
CA GLU A 124 -9.99 4.14 7.02
C GLU A 124 -11.37 3.61 7.42
N LEU A 125 -11.60 3.56 8.73
CA LEU A 125 -12.83 3.11 9.35
C LEU A 125 -13.48 4.30 10.04
N TYR A 126 -14.66 4.69 9.59
CA TYR A 126 -15.49 5.64 10.30
C TYR A 126 -16.25 4.88 11.37
N VAL A 127 -16.13 5.29 12.63
CA VAL A 127 -16.89 4.71 13.76
C VAL A 127 -18.27 5.35 13.81
N ASP A 128 -18.31 6.67 13.65
CA ASP A 128 -19.49 7.52 13.53
C ASP A 128 -19.12 8.77 12.69
N ASP A 129 -20.04 9.73 12.55
CA ASP A 129 -19.80 10.97 11.77
C ASP A 129 -18.73 11.89 12.38
N ALA A 130 -18.35 11.66 13.63
CA ALA A 130 -17.38 12.44 14.38
C ALA A 130 -16.04 11.71 14.57
N GLN A 131 -15.95 10.40 14.30
CA GLN A 131 -14.83 9.55 14.68
C GLN A 131 -14.35 8.67 13.54
N SER A 132 -13.03 8.65 13.35
CA SER A 132 -12.36 7.79 12.36
C SER A 132 -11.13 7.13 12.95
N ILE A 133 -10.84 5.94 12.46
CA ILE A 133 -9.60 5.20 12.70
C ILE A 133 -8.95 4.99 11.34
N THR A 134 -7.74 5.48 11.15
CA THR A 134 -6.91 5.24 9.98
C THR A 134 -5.77 4.31 10.36
N THR A 135 -5.46 3.32 9.53
CA THR A 135 -4.33 2.42 9.71
C THR A 135 -3.56 2.34 8.40
N SER A 136 -2.26 2.56 8.45
CA SER A 136 -1.35 2.36 7.31
C SER A 136 -0.27 1.37 7.70
N VAL A 137 -0.02 0.37 6.86
CA VAL A 137 1.03 -0.64 7.04
C VAL A 137 1.80 -0.78 5.75
N THR A 138 3.12 -0.69 5.83
CA THR A 138 4.02 -0.95 4.72
C THR A 138 5.06 -1.99 5.16
N TYR A 139 5.25 -3.01 4.35
CA TYR A 139 6.30 -4.00 4.50
C TYR A 139 7.02 -4.18 3.16
N PHE A 140 8.34 -4.23 3.20
CA PHE A 140 9.19 -4.59 2.08
C PHE A 140 10.25 -5.55 2.58
N GLY A 141 10.41 -6.69 1.90
CA GLY A 141 11.42 -7.69 2.21
C GLY A 141 12.10 -8.18 0.96
N THR A 142 13.41 -8.43 1.02
CA THR A 142 14.20 -8.95 -0.11
C THR A 142 15.20 -10.00 0.39
N ASP A 143 15.48 -11.03 -0.42
CA ASP A 143 16.49 -12.05 -0.14
C ASP A 143 17.94 -11.57 -0.39
N GLY A 144 18.10 -10.29 -0.67
CA GLY A 144 19.39 -9.63 -0.80
C GLY A 144 19.96 -9.57 -2.21
N HIS A 145 19.17 -9.87 -3.24
CA HIS A 145 19.62 -9.66 -4.63
C HIS A 145 19.70 -8.17 -5.06
N ASP A 146 19.33 -7.23 -4.19
CA ASP A 146 19.55 -5.80 -4.39
C ASP A 146 21.05 -5.49 -4.59
N ALA A 147 21.41 -5.01 -5.78
CA ALA A 147 22.79 -4.72 -6.12
C ALA A 147 23.31 -3.50 -5.35
N THR A 148 24.10 -3.71 -4.30
CA THR A 148 24.91 -2.64 -3.71
C THR A 148 26.10 -2.31 -4.61
N PRO A 149 26.59 -1.05 -4.65
CA PRO A 149 27.77 -0.65 -5.46
C PRO A 149 29.03 -1.46 -5.16
N THR A 150 29.07 -2.10 -3.99
CA THR A 150 30.16 -2.94 -3.50
C THR A 150 29.99 -4.44 -3.81
N GLY A 151 28.98 -4.82 -4.60
CA GLY A 151 28.76 -6.22 -5.02
C GLY A 151 28.31 -7.16 -3.90
N GLY A 152 27.81 -6.61 -2.78
CA GLY A 152 27.27 -7.38 -1.67
C GLY A 152 25.76 -7.58 -1.80
N SER A 153 25.31 -8.80 -1.55
CA SER A 153 23.90 -9.14 -1.35
C SER A 153 23.52 -8.85 0.10
N THR A 154 22.48 -8.07 0.34
CA THR A 154 21.99 -7.78 1.71
C THR A 154 20.52 -8.08 1.81
N GLU A 155 20.20 -9.23 2.41
CA GLU A 155 18.86 -9.49 2.91
C GLU A 155 18.43 -8.32 3.81
N ARG A 156 17.19 -7.87 3.61
CA ARG A 156 16.63 -6.73 4.33
C ARG A 156 15.13 -6.84 4.43
N ASP A 157 14.61 -6.57 5.62
CA ASP A 157 13.18 -6.42 5.88
C ASP A 157 12.90 -5.04 6.49
N LEU A 158 12.02 -4.27 5.86
CA LEU A 158 11.52 -3.00 6.36
C LEU A 158 10.03 -3.14 6.66
N PHE A 159 9.64 -2.75 7.86
CA PHE A 159 8.27 -2.70 8.32
C PHE A 159 7.98 -1.33 8.91
N SER A 160 6.85 -0.75 8.54
CA SER A 160 6.30 0.44 9.17
C SER A 160 4.79 0.31 9.31
N SER A 161 4.27 0.72 10.46
CA SER A 161 2.83 0.84 10.69
C SER A 161 2.50 2.13 11.41
N ASP A 162 1.36 2.72 11.10
CA ASP A 162 0.77 3.86 11.81
C ASP A 162 -0.72 3.57 12.03
N VAL A 163 -1.19 3.82 13.24
CA VAL A 163 -2.61 3.80 13.59
C VAL A 163 -2.94 5.18 14.13
N ARG A 164 -3.95 5.80 13.54
CA ARG A 164 -4.47 7.10 13.91
C ARG A 164 -5.92 6.98 14.31
N TRP A 165 -6.26 7.43 15.49
CA TRP A 165 -7.64 7.71 15.88
C TRP A 165 -7.87 9.21 15.87
N ARG A 166 -8.95 9.63 15.24
CA ARG A 166 -9.34 11.04 15.16
C ARG A 166 -10.78 11.20 15.59
N ARG A 167 -11.04 12.18 16.46
CA ARG A 167 -12.38 12.54 16.91
C ARG A 167 -12.63 14.03 16.77
N THR A 168 -13.79 14.39 16.28
CA THR A 168 -14.27 15.76 16.17
C THR A 168 -15.39 15.97 17.16
N ALA A 169 -15.27 16.96 18.05
CA ALA A 169 -16.29 17.24 19.07
C ALA A 169 -16.51 18.76 19.19
N GLY A 170 -17.65 19.22 18.70
CA GLY A 170 -17.98 20.65 18.66
C GLY A 170 -16.91 21.46 17.91
N PRO A 171 -16.28 22.47 18.55
CA PRO A 171 -15.20 23.24 17.94
C PRO A 171 -13.84 22.54 17.97
N GLY A 172 -13.69 21.38 18.63
CA GLY A 172 -12.39 20.70 18.81
C GLY A 172 -12.17 19.50 17.89
N ILE A 173 -10.90 19.16 17.67
CA ILE A 173 -10.42 17.94 17.01
C ILE A 173 -9.37 17.31 17.93
N MET A 174 -9.57 16.06 18.31
CA MET A 174 -8.60 15.23 19.03
C MET A 174 -8.00 14.21 18.08
N ASP A 175 -6.70 13.98 18.21
CA ASP A 175 -5.92 13.06 17.39
C ASP A 175 -5.03 12.22 18.30
N ILE A 176 -5.01 10.91 18.10
CA ILE A 176 -4.07 10.01 18.76
C ILE A 176 -3.45 9.16 17.67
N ARG A 177 -2.13 9.08 17.65
CA ARG A 177 -1.37 8.31 16.67
C ARG A 177 -0.35 7.43 17.38
N ALA A 178 -0.25 6.19 16.93
CA ALA A 178 0.73 5.21 17.37
C ALA A 178 1.41 4.62 16.14
N GLY A 179 2.74 4.61 16.13
CA GLY A 179 3.53 4.10 15.01
C GLY A 179 4.60 3.13 15.48
N LEU A 180 4.89 2.15 14.63
CA LEU A 180 5.96 1.17 14.81
C LEU A 180 6.80 1.14 13.54
N THR A 181 8.11 1.05 13.69
CA THR A 181 9.04 0.78 12.59
C THR A 181 9.99 -0.31 13.01
N ARG A 182 10.29 -1.25 12.12
CA ARG A 182 11.34 -2.25 12.27
C ARG A 182 12.08 -2.38 10.95
N ASN A 183 13.39 -2.29 10.98
CA ASN A 183 14.25 -2.45 9.81
C ASN A 183 15.36 -3.41 10.19
N SER A 184 15.46 -4.55 9.51
CA SER A 184 16.56 -5.49 9.67
C SER A 184 17.37 -5.61 8.39
N TRP A 185 18.69 -5.72 8.52
CA TRP A 185 19.61 -5.85 7.40
C TRP A 185 20.92 -6.53 7.80
N ASN A 186 21.54 -7.23 6.85
CA ASN A 186 22.87 -7.81 7.03
C ASN A 186 23.99 -6.77 6.86
N LEU A 187 25.02 -6.84 7.72
CA LEU A 187 26.20 -5.98 7.63
C LEU A 187 27.23 -6.56 6.65
N VAL A 188 27.50 -5.85 5.55
CA VAL A 188 28.53 -6.21 4.56
C VAL A 188 29.89 -5.65 4.97
N GLY A 189 30.94 -6.45 4.81
CA GLY A 189 32.32 -5.98 5.03
C GLY A 189 32.81 -6.07 6.47
N ALA A 190 32.10 -6.74 7.37
CA ALA A 190 32.69 -7.22 8.62
C ALA A 190 33.74 -8.28 8.24
N THR A 191 35.02 -7.94 8.32
CA THR A 191 36.12 -8.80 7.87
C THR A 191 36.02 -10.15 8.57
N PRO A 192 35.80 -11.27 7.85
CA PRO A 192 35.81 -12.58 8.48
C PRO A 192 37.18 -12.80 9.12
N VAL A 193 37.18 -13.26 10.36
CA VAL A 193 38.41 -13.69 11.03
C VAL A 193 39.04 -14.80 10.17
N PRO A 194 40.35 -14.78 9.92
CA PRO A 194 41.03 -15.83 9.17
C PRO A 194 40.65 -17.22 9.75
N GLY A 195 40.00 -18.06 8.94
CA GLY A 195 39.47 -19.36 9.36
C GLY A 195 37.94 -19.51 9.25
N SER A 196 37.22 -18.42 8.99
CA SER A 196 35.75 -18.37 8.92
C SER A 196 35.27 -18.07 7.49
N PHE A 197 35.27 -19.07 6.61
CA PHE A 197 34.76 -18.92 5.22
C PHE A 197 33.27 -19.27 5.07
N SER A 198 32.55 -19.56 6.16
CA SER A 198 31.17 -20.07 6.11
C SER A 198 30.21 -19.40 7.09
N LEU A 199 30.58 -18.27 7.70
CA LEU A 199 29.73 -17.64 8.72
C LEU A 199 28.90 -16.50 8.11
N PRO A 200 27.57 -16.49 8.35
CA PRO A 200 26.69 -15.44 7.85
C PRO A 200 27.12 -14.08 8.41
N SER A 201 26.97 -13.03 7.59
CA SER A 201 27.15 -11.64 8.04
C SER A 201 26.25 -11.36 9.25
N PRO A 202 26.73 -10.60 10.26
CA PRO A 202 25.90 -10.24 11.41
C PRO A 202 24.70 -9.39 10.96
N GLU A 203 23.52 -9.73 11.49
CA GLU A 203 22.27 -9.00 11.26
C GLU A 203 22.19 -7.79 12.21
N ARG A 204 21.65 -6.68 11.72
CA ARG A 204 21.32 -5.50 12.51
C ARG A 204 19.84 -5.20 12.40
N THR A 205 19.17 -5.04 13.53
CA THR A 205 17.77 -4.62 13.61
C THR A 205 17.66 -3.26 14.28
N ALA A 206 17.10 -2.28 13.59
CA ALA A 206 16.64 -1.03 14.18
C ALA A 206 15.12 -1.06 14.36
N SER A 207 14.64 -0.74 15.55
CA SER A 207 13.21 -0.60 15.84
C SER A 207 12.90 0.75 16.44
N ALA A 208 11.70 1.26 16.21
CA ALA A 208 11.21 2.45 16.88
C ALA A 208 9.71 2.40 17.11
N VAL A 209 9.29 3.02 18.21
CA VAL A 209 7.90 3.23 18.58
C VAL A 209 7.66 4.73 18.69
N ARG A 210 6.58 5.22 18.10
CA ARG A 210 6.15 6.61 18.18
C ARG A 210 4.74 6.68 18.74
N PHE A 211 4.51 7.60 19.66
CA PHE A 211 3.17 7.99 20.08
C PHE A 211 3.03 9.50 19.96
N SER A 212 1.87 9.96 19.47
CA SER A 212 1.53 11.37 19.52
C SER A 212 0.06 11.57 19.84
N ALA A 213 -0.23 12.59 20.64
CA ALA A 213 -1.58 13.03 20.95
C ALA A 213 -1.70 14.51 20.60
N GLY A 214 -2.70 14.86 19.80
CA GLY A 214 -3.01 16.20 19.36
C GLY A 214 -4.39 16.64 19.83
N TRP A 215 -4.52 17.92 20.15
CA TRP A 215 -5.80 18.58 20.34
C TRP A 215 -5.74 19.96 19.69
N GLY A 216 -6.64 20.20 18.75
CA GLY A 216 -6.76 21.49 18.10
C GLY A 216 -8.21 21.92 17.94
N SER A 217 -8.39 23.12 17.40
CA SER A 217 -9.69 23.65 17.04
C SER A 217 -10.00 23.39 15.55
N ARG A 218 -11.29 23.37 15.21
CA ARG A 218 -11.74 23.28 13.82
C ARG A 218 -11.52 24.60 13.10
N ILE A 219 -11.38 24.54 11.78
CA ILE A 219 -11.40 25.73 10.93
C ILE A 219 -12.72 26.48 11.18
N GLY A 220 -12.65 27.80 11.41
CA GLY A 220 -13.80 28.65 11.67
C GLY A 220 -14.17 28.85 13.15
N THR A 221 -13.42 28.28 14.09
CA THR A 221 -13.61 28.57 15.52
C THR A 221 -13.09 29.95 15.91
N ARG A 222 -13.76 30.61 16.87
CA ARG A 222 -13.36 31.95 17.35
C ARG A 222 -11.96 32.02 17.97
N LEU A 223 -11.54 30.94 18.63
CA LEU A 223 -10.24 30.83 19.28
C LEU A 223 -9.49 29.65 18.66
N PRO A 224 -8.65 29.90 17.64
CA PRO A 224 -7.83 28.84 17.06
C PRO A 224 -6.79 28.36 18.08
N PHE A 225 -6.63 27.05 18.22
CA PHE A 225 -5.54 26.47 18.98
C PHE A 225 -5.11 25.13 18.38
N ASP A 226 -3.86 24.77 18.63
CA ASP A 226 -3.29 23.46 18.33
C ASP A 226 -2.27 23.13 19.41
N ALA A 227 -2.37 21.94 19.97
CA ALA A 227 -1.45 21.42 20.97
C ALA A 227 -1.14 19.97 20.60
N THR A 228 0.14 19.64 20.46
CA THR A 228 0.59 18.29 20.14
C THR A 228 1.67 17.84 21.13
N LEU A 229 1.48 16.67 21.72
CA LEU A 229 2.46 15.94 22.51
C LEU A 229 2.97 14.75 21.69
N SER A 230 4.28 14.60 21.57
CA SER A 230 4.89 13.48 20.85
C SER A 230 5.99 12.82 21.68
N TRP A 231 6.05 11.50 21.62
CA TRP A 231 7.07 10.66 22.22
C TRP A 231 7.57 9.65 21.19
N MET A 232 8.87 9.36 21.23
CA MET A 232 9.49 8.36 20.39
C MET A 232 10.58 7.65 21.17
N SER A 233 10.66 6.34 21.02
CA SER A 233 11.78 5.51 21.48
C SER A 233 12.30 4.70 20.32
N SER A 234 13.60 4.50 20.25
CA SER A 234 14.24 3.69 19.22
C SER A 234 15.38 2.88 19.81
N GLU A 235 15.55 1.67 19.31
CA GLU A 235 16.59 0.73 19.71
C GLU A 235 17.27 0.16 18.48
N VAL A 236 18.58 -0.09 18.58
CA VAL A 236 19.35 -0.74 17.53
C VAL A 236 20.09 -1.90 18.17
N GLU A 237 19.76 -3.10 17.70
CA GLU A 237 20.39 -4.35 18.08
C GLU A 237 21.26 -4.83 16.92
N THR A 238 22.43 -5.38 17.23
CA THR A 238 23.29 -6.04 16.25
C THR A 238 23.65 -7.38 16.82
N ASP A 239 23.37 -8.45 16.08
CA ASP A 239 23.79 -9.78 16.46
C ASP A 239 25.32 -9.83 16.37
N ILE A 240 25.97 -9.90 17.53
CA ILE A 240 27.42 -10.03 17.61
C ILE A 240 27.73 -11.51 17.42
N PHE A 241 28.45 -11.82 16.34
CA PHE A 241 29.11 -13.11 16.23
C PHE A 241 30.22 -13.20 17.29
N ASP A 242 30.03 -13.99 18.34
CA ASP A 242 31.09 -14.32 19.31
C ASP A 242 31.71 -15.69 18.98
N PRO A 243 32.91 -15.73 18.36
CA PRO A 243 33.62 -16.99 18.12
C PRO A 243 34.10 -17.71 19.40
N THR A 244 33.99 -17.07 20.57
CA THR A 244 34.43 -17.61 21.86
C THR A 244 33.30 -18.19 22.71
N VAL A 245 32.03 -17.98 22.34
CA VAL A 245 30.89 -18.70 22.93
C VAL A 245 30.84 -20.10 22.33
N ARG A 246 31.72 -20.96 22.83
CA ARG A 246 31.53 -22.39 22.79
C ARG A 246 30.33 -22.67 23.70
N ASP A 247 29.17 -22.99 23.12
CA ASP A 247 28.15 -23.72 23.85
C ASP A 247 28.84 -24.97 24.40
N ASP A 248 29.17 -24.95 25.68
CA ASP A 248 29.67 -26.11 26.39
C ASP A 248 28.42 -26.93 26.75
N PRO A 249 28.17 -28.08 26.09
CA PRO A 249 27.05 -28.95 26.44
C PRO A 249 27.19 -29.55 27.85
N SER A 250 28.19 -29.17 28.64
CA SER A 250 28.40 -29.66 30.01
C SER A 250 27.74 -28.83 31.12
N THR A 251 27.08 -27.71 30.82
CA THR A 251 26.32 -26.93 31.83
C THR A 251 24.85 -27.30 31.95
N ASP A 252 24.33 -28.22 31.14
CA ASP A 252 23.10 -28.95 31.43
C ASP A 252 23.39 -29.99 32.53
N ARG A 253 23.42 -29.53 33.79
CA ARG A 253 23.13 -30.39 34.93
C ARG A 253 21.94 -29.85 35.68
N HIS A 254 20.90 -30.67 35.66
CA HIS A 254 19.81 -30.68 36.61
C HIS A 254 20.29 -30.36 38.02
N GLU A 255 19.72 -29.31 38.60
CA GLU A 255 19.23 -29.23 39.97
C GLU A 255 18.14 -28.17 40.06
#